data_AF-A0A2G5XJG7-F1
#
_entry.id   AF-A0A2G5XJG7-F1
#
_cell.length_a   1.000
_cell.length_b   1.000
_cell.length_c   1.000
_cell.angle_alpha   90.00
_cell.angle_beta   90.00
_cell.angle_gamma   90.00
#
_symmetry.space_group_name_H-M   'P 1'
#
loop_
_entity.id
_entity.type
_entity.pdbx_description
1 polymer ?
#
loop_
_entity_poly.entity_id
_entity_poly.type
_entity_poly.pdbx_seq_one_letter_code
_entity_poly.pdbx_strand_id
1 'polypeptide(L)'
;MKQQTMNTEELLAFAEKAYETGTSWVQQADYAGEEVIMTDEDLAGKEPLQRLRIIVESAGNAKYFESLFYNGAELEELMSELEPVFEKFPKKVLSSIEMDEKVQSITE
;
A
#
# COMPACT_ATOMS: atom_id res chain seq x y z
N MET A 1 -6.65 1.04 16.06
CA MET A 1 -7.61 0.13 15.38
C MET A 1 -7.33 0.13 13.88
N LYS A 2 -6.79 -0.98 13.37
CA LYS A 2 -6.49 -1.18 11.95
C LYS A 2 -7.78 -1.14 11.11
N GLN A 3 -7.83 -0.21 10.16
CA GLN A 3 -8.78 -0.28 9.05
C GLN A 3 -8.00 -0.62 7.78
N GLN A 4 -7.95 -1.89 7.44
CA GLN A 4 -7.37 -2.34 6.18
C GLN A 4 -8.35 -2.08 5.03
N THR A 5 -7.84 -1.66 3.88
CA THR A 5 -8.63 -1.54 2.66
C THR A 5 -7.79 -1.87 1.44
N MET A 6 -8.46 -2.30 0.37
CA MET A 6 -7.90 -2.40 -0.98
C MET A 6 -8.52 -1.34 -1.90
N ASN A 7 -9.43 -0.52 -1.37
CA ASN A 7 -10.16 0.50 -2.14
C ASN A 7 -9.48 1.87 -1.96
N THR A 8 -9.06 2.47 -3.08
CA THR A 8 -8.44 3.80 -3.12
C THR A 8 -9.39 4.87 -2.59
N GLU A 9 -10.69 4.78 -2.89
CA GLU A 9 -11.72 5.71 -2.39
C GLU A 9 -11.80 5.75 -0.86
N GLU A 10 -11.63 4.59 -0.21
CA GLU A 10 -11.66 4.55 1.26
C GLU A 10 -10.43 5.22 1.87
N LEU A 11 -9.25 5.06 1.24
CA LEU A 11 -8.03 5.72 1.69
C LEU A 11 -8.12 7.24 1.46
N LEU A 12 -8.67 7.66 0.32
CA LEU A 12 -8.94 9.06 0.00
C LEU A 12 -9.93 9.68 1.00
N ALA A 13 -11.05 9.01 1.28
CA ALA A 13 -12.03 9.49 2.26
C ALA A 13 -11.44 9.59 3.68
N PHE A 14 -10.52 8.68 4.05
CA PHE A 14 -9.77 8.79 5.30
C PHE A 14 -8.86 10.02 5.29
N ALA A 15 -8.11 10.22 4.22
CA ALA A 15 -7.21 11.35 4.05
C ALA A 15 -7.96 12.69 4.06
N GLU A 16 -9.13 12.78 3.45
CA GLU A 16 -9.97 13.98 3.43
C GLU A 16 -10.47 14.36 4.83
N LYS A 17 -10.98 13.38 5.59
CA LYS A 17 -11.54 13.59 6.94
C LYS A 17 -10.51 13.98 7.99
N ALA A 18 -9.23 13.72 7.73
CA ALA A 18 -8.16 14.11 8.62
C ALA A 18 -7.95 15.63 8.58
N TYR A 19 -8.22 16.33 9.68
CA TYR A 19 -8.04 17.78 9.80
C TYR A 19 -6.58 18.17 10.12
N GLU A 20 -5.77 17.23 10.60
CA GLU A 20 -4.39 17.45 11.04
C GLU A 20 -3.37 16.89 10.03
N THR A 21 -2.17 17.48 10.04
CA THR A 21 -1.03 16.97 9.29
C THR A 21 -0.60 15.60 9.81
N GLY A 22 0.00 14.80 8.93
CA GLY A 22 0.35 13.42 9.22
C GLY A 22 1.52 12.95 8.37
N THR A 23 1.65 11.64 8.20
CA THR A 23 2.68 11.04 7.33
C THR A 23 2.08 9.86 6.60
N SER A 24 2.50 9.69 5.34
CA SER A 24 2.22 8.48 4.59
C SER A 24 3.50 7.64 4.48
N TRP A 25 3.41 6.35 4.76
CA TRP A 25 4.48 5.39 4.54
C TRP A 25 4.13 4.52 3.35
N VAL A 26 5.07 4.34 2.43
CA VAL A 26 4.86 3.63 1.18
C VAL A 26 5.93 2.55 1.04
N GLN A 27 5.53 1.38 0.59
CA GLN A 27 6.44 0.29 0.28
C GLN A 27 5.95 -0.47 -0.95
N GLN A 28 6.86 -0.76 -1.86
CA GLN A 28 6.64 -1.61 -3.03
C GLN A 28 7.63 -2.77 -2.97
N ALA A 29 7.15 -4.00 -3.18
CA ALA A 29 8.01 -5.17 -3.39
C ALA A 29 7.27 -6.25 -4.18
N ASP A 30 8.01 -7.26 -4.59
CA ASP A 30 7.45 -8.49 -5.15
C ASP A 30 6.51 -9.15 -4.14
N TYR A 31 5.39 -9.64 -4.64
CA TYR A 31 4.40 -10.37 -3.85
C TYR A 31 4.79 -11.84 -3.77
N ALA A 32 5.45 -12.21 -2.69
CA ALA A 32 5.61 -13.61 -2.30
C ALA A 32 4.33 -14.08 -1.60
N GLY A 33 3.30 -14.45 -2.37
CA GLY A 33 2.13 -15.14 -1.82
C GLY A 33 2.52 -16.50 -1.21
N GLU A 34 1.70 -17.04 -0.31
CA GLU A 34 1.83 -18.46 0.06
C GLU A 34 1.68 -19.30 -1.22
N GLU A 35 2.68 -20.14 -1.51
CA GLU A 35 2.85 -20.89 -2.76
C GLU A 35 1.55 -21.53 -3.26
N VAL A 36 0.96 -20.98 -4.33
CA VAL A 36 0.16 -21.82 -5.22
C VAL A 36 1.19 -22.55 -6.07
N ILE A 37 1.36 -23.85 -5.85
CA ILE A 37 2.19 -24.72 -6.69
C ILE A 37 1.60 -24.68 -8.11
N MET A 38 2.03 -23.72 -8.92
CA MET A 38 1.75 -23.69 -10.35
C MET A 38 2.93 -24.37 -11.04
N THR A 39 2.64 -25.51 -11.66
CA THR A 39 3.59 -26.34 -12.40
C THR A 39 4.20 -25.56 -13.56
N ASP A 40 5.53 -25.72 -13.74
CA ASP A 40 6.50 -24.99 -14.56
C ASP A 40 6.14 -24.65 -16.04
N GLU A 41 5.02 -25.12 -16.59
CA GLU A 41 4.71 -24.95 -18.02
C GLU A 41 4.03 -23.62 -18.40
N ASP A 42 3.47 -22.86 -17.44
CA ASP A 42 2.64 -21.67 -17.74
C ASP A 42 3.25 -20.31 -17.32
N LEU A 43 4.45 -20.30 -16.71
CA LEU A 43 5.05 -19.08 -16.12
C LEU A 43 6.08 -18.37 -17.02
N ALA A 44 6.35 -18.88 -18.22
CA ALA A 44 7.29 -18.27 -19.15
C ALA A 44 6.76 -16.91 -19.68
N GLY A 45 7.14 -15.82 -19.02
CA GLY A 45 6.95 -14.45 -19.50
C GLY A 45 5.97 -13.56 -18.72
N LYS A 46 5.44 -14.00 -17.58
CA LYS A 46 4.66 -13.10 -16.69
C LYS A 46 5.60 -12.30 -15.80
N GLU A 47 5.42 -10.98 -15.79
CA GLU A 47 6.06 -10.12 -14.80
C GLU A 47 5.67 -10.58 -13.39
N PRO A 48 6.61 -10.60 -12.42
CA PRO A 48 6.30 -11.03 -11.07
C PRO A 48 5.22 -10.11 -10.49
N LEU A 49 4.17 -10.71 -9.93
CA LEU A 49 3.12 -9.98 -9.23
C LEU A 49 3.76 -9.12 -8.14
N GLN A 50 3.46 -7.83 -8.13
CA GLN A 50 4.01 -6.88 -7.17
C GLN A 50 2.91 -6.42 -6.20
N ARG A 51 3.34 -5.88 -5.07
CA ARG A 51 2.48 -5.37 -4.01
C ARG A 51 2.88 -3.96 -3.63
N LEU A 52 1.88 -3.07 -3.56
CA LEU A 52 1.98 -1.74 -2.98
C LEU A 52 1.31 -1.75 -1.61
N ARG A 53 2.02 -1.27 -0.60
CA ARG A 53 1.52 -1.08 0.77
C ARG A 53 1.65 0.38 1.16
N ILE A 54 0.57 0.93 1.71
CA ILE A 54 0.52 2.31 2.17
C ILE A 54 -0.09 2.37 3.56
N ILE A 55 0.54 3.12 4.46
CA ILE A 55 -0.04 3.50 5.74
C ILE A 55 -0.21 5.01 5.74
N VAL A 56 -1.38 5.51 6.10
CA VAL A 56 -1.60 6.94 6.35
C VAL A 56 -1.92 7.10 7.83
N GLU A 57 -1.10 7.83 8.57
CA GLU A 57 -1.38 8.18 9.96
C GLU A 57 -1.68 9.67 10.08
N SER A 58 -2.76 9.98 10.81
CA SER A 58 -3.13 11.34 11.22
C SER A 58 -3.89 11.29 12.54
N ALA A 59 -3.60 12.23 13.44
CA ALA A 59 -4.30 12.43 14.71
C ALA A 59 -4.54 11.13 15.53
N GLY A 60 -3.53 10.26 15.62
CA GLY A 60 -3.61 8.99 16.36
C GLY A 60 -4.44 7.89 15.67
N ASN A 61 -4.89 8.09 14.44
CA ASN A 61 -5.55 7.09 13.61
C ASN A 61 -4.64 6.67 12.46
N ALA A 62 -4.80 5.42 12.02
CA ALA A 62 -4.07 4.86 10.89
C ALA A 62 -5.01 4.13 9.94
N LYS A 63 -4.85 4.34 8.63
CA LYS A 63 -5.47 3.53 7.58
C LYS A 63 -4.36 2.77 6.85
N TYR A 64 -4.56 1.47 6.66
CA TYR A 64 -3.65 0.60 5.92
C TYR A 64 -4.30 0.24 4.58
N PHE A 65 -3.58 0.48 3.50
CA PHE A 65 -3.96 0.16 2.14
C PHE A 65 -2.97 -0.84 1.54
N GLU A 66 -3.48 -1.86 0.87
CA GLU A 66 -2.69 -2.85 0.18
C GLU A 66 -3.33 -3.14 -1.18
N SER A 67 -2.54 -3.12 -2.24
CA SER A 67 -2.98 -3.49 -3.59
C SER A 67 -1.91 -4.29 -4.31
N LEU A 68 -2.36 -5.15 -5.22
CA LEU A 68 -1.52 -5.98 -6.06
C LEU A 68 -1.59 -5.47 -7.50
N PHE A 69 -0.47 -5.51 -8.21
CA PHE A 69 -0.37 -5.05 -9.59
C PHE A 69 0.69 -5.85 -10.35
N TYR A 70 0.54 -5.99 -11.65
CA TYR A 70 1.41 -6.79 -12.51
C TYR A 70 2.45 -5.96 -13.24
N ASN A 71 2.15 -4.72 -13.58
CA ASN A 71 2.96 -3.91 -14.48
C ASN A 71 3.02 -2.43 -14.06
N GLY A 72 3.91 -1.67 -14.71
CA GLY A 72 4.11 -0.26 -14.42
C GLY A 72 2.91 0.65 -14.72
N ALA A 73 2.04 0.29 -15.67
CA ALA A 73 0.88 1.12 -16.02
C ALA A 73 -0.19 1.06 -14.92
N GLU A 74 -0.43 -0.13 -14.36
CA GLU A 74 -1.32 -0.31 -13.20
C GLU A 74 -0.79 0.45 -11.97
N LEU A 75 0.53 0.42 -11.75
CA LEU A 75 1.15 1.20 -10.67
C LEU A 75 0.98 2.70 -10.90
N GLU A 76 1.18 3.18 -12.12
CA GLU A 76 1.05 4.61 -12.46
C GLU A 76 -0.38 5.11 -12.26
N GLU A 77 -1.38 4.34 -12.72
CA GLU A 77 -2.80 4.62 -12.49
C GLU A 77 -3.11 4.69 -11.00
N LEU A 78 -2.68 3.68 -10.23
CA LEU A 78 -2.89 3.63 -8.79
C LEU A 78 -2.20 4.80 -8.05
N MET A 79 -0.99 5.17 -8.45
CA MET A 79 -0.26 6.28 -7.85
C MET A 79 -0.89 7.64 -8.21
N SER A 80 -1.46 7.77 -9.41
CA SER A 80 -2.21 8.96 -9.84
C SER A 80 -3.49 9.14 -9.02
N GLU A 81 -4.27 8.07 -8.81
CA GLU A 81 -5.45 8.12 -7.94
C GLU A 81 -5.12 8.52 -6.50
N LEU A 82 -3.97 8.08 -6.01
CA LEU A 82 -3.52 8.31 -4.63
C LEU A 82 -2.72 9.59 -4.46
N GLU A 83 -2.44 10.34 -5.53
CA GLU A 83 -1.71 11.61 -5.48
C GLU A 83 -2.25 12.59 -4.41
N PRO A 84 -3.57 12.81 -4.26
CA PRO A 84 -4.10 13.71 -3.24
C PRO A 84 -3.73 13.32 -1.81
N VAL A 85 -3.55 12.01 -1.54
CA VAL A 85 -3.09 11.52 -0.24
C VAL A 85 -1.67 12.00 0.03
N PHE A 86 -0.80 11.89 -0.98
CA PHE A 86 0.62 12.22 -0.85
C PHE A 86 0.90 13.73 -0.86
N GLU A 87 0.04 14.52 -1.51
CA GLU A 87 0.07 15.98 -1.41
C GLU A 87 -0.23 16.45 0.02
N LYS A 88 -1.19 15.80 0.69
CA LYS A 88 -1.59 16.13 2.06
C LYS A 88 -0.67 15.55 3.12
N PHE A 89 -0.17 14.34 2.91
CA PHE A 89 0.65 13.59 3.85
C PHE A 89 2.00 13.25 3.21
N PRO A 90 3.11 13.91 3.64
CA PRO A 90 4.43 13.67 3.08
C PRO A 90 4.78 12.18 3.05
N LYS A 91 5.20 11.71 1.88
CA LYS A 91 5.54 10.30 1.66
C LYS A 91 6.91 9.94 2.22
N LYS A 92 6.98 8.82 2.92
CA LYS A 92 8.23 8.17 3.34
C LYS A 92 8.26 6.75 2.81
N VAL A 93 9.31 6.42 2.08
CA VAL A 93 9.51 5.06 1.58
C VAL A 93 10.11 4.21 2.70
N LEU A 94 9.54 3.03 2.91
CA LEU A 94 10.04 2.05 3.87
C LEU A 94 10.55 0.80 3.15
N SER A 95 11.52 0.13 3.77
CA SER A 95 11.84 -1.26 3.44
C SER A 95 10.71 -2.21 3.83
N SER A 96 10.75 -3.45 3.35
CA SER A 96 9.75 -4.47 3.71
C SER A 96 9.69 -4.71 5.22
N ILE A 97 10.86 -4.79 5.88
CA ILE A 97 10.97 -5.02 7.33
C ILE A 97 10.37 -3.85 8.11
N GLU A 98 10.74 -2.61 7.77
CA GLU A 98 10.20 -1.42 8.44
C GLU A 98 8.69 -1.29 8.24
N MET A 99 8.17 -1.66 7.05
CA MET A 99 6.73 -1.67 6.80
C MET A 99 6.03 -2.73 7.65
N ASP A 100 6.60 -3.93 7.79
CA ASP A 100 6.03 -4.99 8.62
C ASP A 100 5.94 -4.57 10.10
N GLU A 101 7.03 -4.01 10.64
CA GLU A 101 7.06 -3.45 12.00
C GLU A 101 6.01 -2.34 12.18
N LYS A 102 5.87 -1.46 11.18
CA LYS A 102 4.90 -0.37 11.21
C LYS A 102 3.46 -0.90 11.18
N VAL A 103 3.14 -1.89 10.34
CA VAL A 103 1.82 -2.54 10.30
C VAL A 103 1.49 -3.19 11.63
N GLN A 104 2.46 -3.83 12.29
CA GLN A 104 2.27 -4.40 13.63
C GLN A 104 1.95 -3.30 14.65
N SER A 105 2.71 -2.20 14.64
CA SER A 105 2.55 -1.10 15.60
C SER A 105 1.19 -0.39 15.56
N ILE A 106 0.51 -0.38 14.40
CA ILE A 106 -0.84 0.23 14.26
C ILE A 106 -1.98 -0.75 14.56
N THR A 107 -1.64 -2.02 14.80
CA THR A 107 -2.57 -3.12 15.08
C THR A 107 -2.74 -3.33 16.58
N GLU A 108 -1.70 -3.06 17.37
CA GLU A 108 -1.71 -3.06 18.85
C GLU A 108 -2.39 -1.82 19.45
#